data_AF-A0A0P0XZG1-F1
#
_entry.id   AF-A0A0P0XZG1-F1
#
_cell.length_a   1.000
_cell.length_b   1.000
_cell.length_c   1.000
_cell.angle_alpha   90.00
_cell.angle_beta   90.00
_cell.angle_gamma   90.00
#
_symmetry.space_group_name_H-M   'P 1'
#
loop_
_entity.id
_entity.type
_entity.pdbx_description
1 polymer ?
#
loop_
_entity_poly.entity_id
_entity_poly.type
_entity_poly.pdbx_seq_one_letter_code
_entity_poly.pdbx_strand_id
1 'polypeptide(L)'
;MDAGECSSSQPCASSSPDAAGGVWAKLVPSDSAFPEVELAEDDAVVCSRVTPDGGGEVAAWCEIRRGGGDGDASSATIRNLSSDAIIVDGRVIQQEAVDIKPGSEIVSGPQKDGHLLYTFDITGLNDQDKTNIKIVLDIENAKCSICLNLWHDVVTVAPCLHNFCNGCFSEWLRRSSANSRDKSQSAACPQCRTAVQSVGRNHFLHNIEEAILQAFSSLQRSDEEIALLESYASVKTNIVLGKQKIQSRKRRLPRSNDEANHTNHADFLCPQCGAEFGGFRCSPGAPHLPCNGCGGMMPARPDTSIPQKCLGCDRAFCGAYWCSQGVNSSQHNPICDQETFKMISQRHISSVPDTVHGGNQYEKDITERCIQQSGKALQAIISEWIVKFDNKELDRSRLQLNHVDAITSRTYVCNQCYSKFIDFLLYWFRVSMPRNLLPPDAANRESCWYGFMCRTQHHRPDHAKKLNHVCRPTRGNP
;
A
#
# COMPACT_ATOMS: atom_id res chain seq x y z
N MET A 1 -23.43 -29.90 -58.49
CA MET A 1 -24.16 -30.94 -57.74
C MET A 1 -23.10 -31.79 -57.09
N ASP A 2 -23.19 -31.82 -55.77
CA ASP A 2 -22.11 -32.07 -54.82
C ASP A 2 -21.43 -33.42 -54.93
N ALA A 3 -20.11 -33.33 -54.76
CA ALA A 3 -19.28 -34.40 -54.26
C ALA A 3 -19.45 -34.49 -52.74
N GLY A 4 -19.65 -35.71 -52.24
CA GLY A 4 -19.54 -36.03 -50.82
C GLY A 4 -18.80 -37.35 -50.71
N GLU A 5 -17.48 -37.29 -50.55
CA GLU A 5 -16.69 -38.45 -50.16
C GLU A 5 -15.86 -38.12 -48.92
N CYS A 6 -16.02 -39.02 -47.94
CA CYS A 6 -15.32 -39.21 -46.68
C CYS A 6 -13.91 -38.58 -46.59
N SER A 7 -13.75 -37.66 -45.64
CA SER A 7 -12.42 -37.33 -45.11
C SER A 7 -12.10 -38.30 -43.97
N SER A 8 -11.21 -39.22 -44.28
CA SER A 8 -10.47 -40.10 -43.39
C SER A 8 -9.79 -39.33 -42.26
N SER A 9 -9.94 -39.85 -41.03
CA SER A 9 -9.18 -39.52 -39.82
C SER A 9 -7.67 -39.52 -40.09
N GLN A 10 -7.05 -38.33 -40.01
CA GLN A 10 -5.60 -38.20 -40.02
C GLN A 10 -5.02 -38.72 -38.69
N PRO A 11 -3.98 -39.57 -38.70
CA PRO A 11 -3.29 -39.99 -37.49
C PRO A 11 -2.44 -38.83 -36.94
N CYS A 12 -2.43 -38.66 -35.62
CA CYS A 12 -1.55 -37.73 -34.91
C CYS A 12 -0.09 -37.99 -35.28
N ALA A 13 0.53 -37.04 -36.00
CA ALA A 13 1.95 -37.07 -36.25
C ALA A 13 2.69 -36.75 -34.95
N SER A 14 3.60 -37.64 -34.53
CA SER A 14 4.59 -37.36 -33.49
C SER A 14 5.43 -36.16 -33.90
N SER A 15 5.37 -35.09 -33.12
CA SER A 15 6.09 -33.84 -33.38
C SER A 15 7.61 -34.01 -33.18
N SER A 16 8.36 -33.54 -34.18
CA SER A 16 9.81 -33.34 -34.11
C SER A 16 10.17 -32.18 -33.17
N PRO A 17 11.37 -32.11 -32.56
CA PRO A 17 11.66 -31.18 -31.46
C PRO A 17 11.95 -29.72 -31.85
N ASP A 18 11.80 -29.33 -33.12
CA ASP A 18 12.32 -28.06 -33.64
C ASP A 18 11.23 -27.15 -34.26
N ALA A 19 10.22 -26.78 -33.46
CA ALA A 19 9.32 -25.66 -33.79
C ALA A 19 9.22 -24.71 -32.59
N ALA A 20 9.83 -23.53 -32.72
CA ALA A 20 9.98 -22.51 -31.69
C ALA A 20 8.68 -21.70 -31.48
N GLY A 21 7.61 -22.34 -31.00
CA GLY A 21 6.43 -21.69 -30.44
C GLY A 21 6.46 -21.80 -28.91
N GLY A 22 6.48 -20.68 -28.18
CA GLY A 22 6.51 -20.70 -26.71
C GLY A 22 5.20 -21.26 -26.13
N VAL A 23 5.31 -22.21 -25.20
CA VAL A 23 4.17 -22.72 -24.44
C VAL A 23 3.60 -21.59 -23.57
N TRP A 24 2.32 -21.27 -23.74
CA TRP A 24 1.66 -20.14 -23.07
C TRP A 24 0.60 -20.59 -22.06
N ALA A 25 0.13 -21.83 -22.14
CA ALA A 25 -0.85 -22.39 -21.22
C ALA A 25 -0.68 -23.91 -21.08
N LYS A 26 -1.37 -24.50 -20.09
CA LYS A 26 -1.41 -25.94 -19.87
C LYS A 26 -2.74 -26.40 -19.29
N LEU A 27 -3.10 -27.65 -19.57
CA LEU A 27 -4.18 -28.36 -18.89
C LEU A 27 -3.56 -29.33 -17.88
N VAL A 28 -3.86 -29.11 -16.60
CA VAL A 28 -3.37 -29.94 -15.50
C VAL A 28 -4.44 -30.97 -15.16
N PRO A 29 -4.20 -32.28 -15.35
CA PRO A 29 -5.17 -33.30 -14.98
C PRO A 29 -5.31 -33.38 -13.45
N SER A 30 -6.54 -33.64 -12.97
CA SER A 30 -6.80 -33.86 -11.55
C SER A 30 -6.18 -35.15 -11.03
N ASP A 31 -6.01 -36.15 -11.90
CA ASP A 31 -5.30 -37.39 -11.61
C ASP A 31 -3.88 -37.29 -12.19
N SER A 32 -2.89 -37.31 -11.29
CA SER A 32 -1.46 -37.21 -11.63
C SER A 32 -0.91 -38.43 -12.37
N ALA A 33 -1.70 -39.50 -12.54
CA ALA A 33 -1.38 -40.60 -13.44
C ALA A 33 -1.40 -40.21 -14.92
N PHE A 34 -2.01 -39.07 -15.27
CA PHE A 34 -2.07 -38.56 -16.65
C PHE A 34 -1.12 -37.37 -16.85
N PRO A 35 -0.52 -37.22 -18.05
CA PRO A 35 0.40 -36.12 -18.33
C PRO A 35 -0.35 -34.77 -18.46
N GLU A 36 0.33 -33.69 -18.08
CA GLU A 36 -0.11 -32.32 -18.40
C GLU A 36 -0.11 -32.13 -19.92
N VAL A 37 -1.08 -31.37 -20.43
CA VAL A 37 -1.14 -31.01 -21.86
C VAL A 37 -0.67 -29.58 -22.03
N GLU A 38 0.46 -29.38 -22.68
CA GLU A 38 1.02 -28.05 -22.97
C GLU A 38 0.38 -27.45 -24.22
N LEU A 39 0.10 -26.14 -24.17
CA LEU A 39 -0.53 -25.38 -25.25
C LEU A 39 0.47 -24.35 -25.79
N ALA A 40 0.82 -24.49 -27.06
CA ALA A 40 1.65 -23.54 -27.80
C ALA A 40 0.77 -22.51 -28.54
N GLU A 41 1.33 -21.35 -28.92
CA GLU A 41 0.57 -20.35 -29.67
C GLU A 41 0.20 -20.84 -31.08
N ASP A 42 1.06 -21.67 -31.67
CA ASP A 42 0.88 -22.24 -33.01
C ASP A 42 0.14 -23.59 -33.03
N ASP A 43 -0.13 -24.18 -31.86
CA ASP A 43 -0.83 -25.47 -31.72
C ASP A 43 -2.00 -25.36 -30.74
N ALA A 44 -3.17 -25.05 -31.29
CA ALA A 44 -4.38 -24.78 -30.53
C ALA A 44 -5.21 -26.04 -30.22
N VAL A 45 -4.88 -27.22 -30.77
CA VAL A 45 -5.72 -28.42 -30.66
C VAL A 45 -5.22 -29.33 -29.54
N VAL A 46 -6.07 -29.54 -28.54
CA VAL A 46 -5.79 -30.44 -27.41
C VAL A 46 -5.94 -31.89 -27.85
N CYS A 47 -4.81 -32.60 -27.85
CA CYS A 47 -4.73 -34.03 -28.09
C CYS A 47 -4.40 -34.75 -26.78
N SER A 48 -5.40 -35.38 -26.16
CA SER A 48 -5.18 -36.17 -24.93
C SER A 48 -6.09 -37.40 -24.87
N ARG A 49 -5.89 -38.24 -23.86
CA ARG A 49 -6.84 -39.31 -23.55
C ARG A 49 -8.13 -38.70 -23.02
N VAL A 50 -9.26 -39.25 -23.42
CA VAL A 50 -10.58 -38.72 -23.03
C VAL A 50 -11.20 -39.52 -21.87
N THR A 51 -10.85 -40.80 -21.73
CA THR A 51 -11.32 -41.69 -20.66
C THR A 51 -10.15 -42.39 -19.96
N PRO A 52 -10.28 -42.70 -18.65
CA PRO A 52 -9.22 -43.39 -17.89
C PRO A 52 -8.94 -44.82 -18.37
N ASP A 53 -10.01 -45.54 -18.73
CA ASP A 53 -9.98 -46.98 -19.05
C ASP A 53 -9.89 -47.28 -20.56
N GLY A 54 -9.98 -46.28 -21.42
CA GLY A 54 -9.89 -46.43 -22.88
C GLY A 54 -8.46 -46.75 -23.31
N GLY A 55 -8.27 -47.89 -23.99
CA GLY A 55 -6.97 -48.41 -24.41
C GLY A 55 -6.19 -47.44 -25.30
N GLY A 56 -5.35 -46.61 -24.70
CA GLY A 56 -4.21 -45.93 -25.33
C GLY A 56 -4.48 -44.87 -26.43
N GLU A 57 -5.71 -44.71 -26.92
CA GLU A 57 -5.97 -43.77 -28.03
C GLU A 57 -6.03 -42.31 -27.53
N VAL A 58 -5.13 -41.49 -28.08
CA VAL A 58 -5.12 -40.03 -27.92
C VAL A 58 -6.09 -39.46 -28.96
N ALA A 59 -7.06 -38.66 -28.51
CA ALA A 59 -8.04 -38.04 -29.38
C ALA A 59 -7.89 -36.51 -29.35
N ALA A 60 -8.11 -35.87 -30.49
CA ALA A 60 -8.29 -34.43 -30.57
C ALA A 60 -9.74 -34.10 -30.19
N TRP A 61 -9.95 -33.43 -29.06
CA TRP A 61 -11.31 -33.24 -28.50
C TRP A 61 -11.68 -31.79 -28.23
N CYS A 62 -10.73 -30.86 -28.10
CA CYS A 62 -11.04 -29.43 -28.04
C CYS A 62 -9.92 -28.56 -28.63
N GLU A 63 -10.26 -27.32 -28.96
CA GLU A 63 -9.35 -26.27 -29.41
C GLU A 63 -9.33 -25.15 -28.36
N ILE A 64 -8.16 -24.72 -27.90
CA ILE A 64 -7.98 -23.61 -26.96
C ILE A 64 -7.14 -22.53 -27.61
N ARG A 65 -7.67 -21.30 -27.66
CA ARG A 65 -7.00 -20.15 -28.26
C ARG A 65 -6.93 -18.99 -27.27
N ARG A 66 -5.80 -18.29 -27.26
CA ARG A 66 -5.65 -17.06 -26.49
C ARG A 66 -6.61 -15.98 -27.02
N GLY A 67 -7.25 -15.24 -26.12
CA GLY A 67 -8.18 -14.18 -26.48
C GLY A 67 -7.49 -13.07 -27.27
N GLY A 68 -7.85 -12.94 -28.55
CA GLY A 68 -7.29 -11.94 -29.46
C GLY A 68 -7.93 -10.57 -29.28
N GLY A 69 -7.45 -9.79 -28.32
CA GLY A 69 -7.78 -8.38 -28.15
C GLY A 69 -6.64 -7.66 -27.43
N ASP A 70 -6.16 -6.56 -28.00
CA ASP A 70 -5.02 -5.76 -27.56
C ASP A 70 -5.23 -5.17 -26.16
N GLY A 71 -5.07 -6.00 -25.11
CA GLY A 71 -5.18 -5.58 -23.71
C GLY A 71 -5.43 -6.65 -22.63
N ASP A 72 -5.88 -7.88 -22.94
CA ASP A 72 -6.19 -8.87 -21.90
C ASP A 72 -5.43 -10.20 -22.07
N ALA A 73 -4.18 -10.20 -21.59
CA ALA A 73 -3.28 -11.35 -21.61
C ALA A 73 -3.74 -12.56 -20.76
N SER A 74 -4.88 -12.44 -20.06
CA SER A 74 -5.44 -13.43 -19.13
C SER A 74 -6.70 -14.15 -19.64
N SER A 75 -7.14 -13.87 -20.87
CA SER A 75 -8.33 -14.46 -21.48
C SER A 75 -7.98 -15.56 -22.49
N ALA A 76 -8.71 -16.67 -22.45
CA ALA A 76 -8.63 -17.75 -23.42
C ALA A 76 -10.03 -18.24 -23.79
N THR A 77 -10.16 -18.87 -24.95
CA THR A 77 -11.42 -19.46 -25.43
C THR A 77 -11.21 -20.94 -25.68
N ILE A 78 -12.20 -21.75 -25.33
CA ILE A 78 -12.24 -23.19 -25.62
C ILE A 78 -13.40 -23.49 -26.57
N ARG A 79 -13.15 -24.36 -27.55
CA ARG A 79 -14.15 -24.86 -28.49
C ARG A 79 -14.08 -26.38 -28.55
N ASN A 80 -15.21 -27.05 -28.41
CA ASN A 80 -15.27 -28.51 -28.54
C ASN A 80 -15.11 -28.94 -30.00
N LEU A 81 -14.31 -29.98 -30.22
CA LEU A 81 -14.08 -30.60 -31.53
C LEU A 81 -14.57 -32.05 -31.58
N SER A 82 -14.97 -32.62 -30.45
CA SER A 82 -15.46 -34.00 -30.37
C SER A 82 -16.93 -34.12 -30.81
N SER A 83 -17.35 -35.33 -31.17
CA SER A 83 -18.75 -35.64 -31.48
C SER A 83 -19.65 -35.65 -30.25
N ASP A 84 -19.06 -35.85 -29.07
CA ASP A 84 -19.73 -35.80 -27.77
C ASP A 84 -19.59 -34.40 -27.15
N ALA A 85 -20.40 -34.07 -26.14
CA ALA A 85 -20.28 -32.79 -25.45
C ALA A 85 -19.15 -32.82 -24.41
N ILE A 86 -18.52 -31.67 -24.15
CA ILE A 86 -17.55 -31.47 -23.06
C ILE A 86 -18.18 -30.59 -21.98
N ILE A 87 -17.63 -30.58 -20.76
CA ILE A 87 -18.11 -29.69 -19.69
C ILE A 87 -17.03 -28.68 -19.34
N VAL A 88 -17.38 -27.40 -19.26
CA VAL A 88 -16.51 -26.30 -18.83
C VAL A 88 -17.20 -25.55 -17.70
N ASP A 89 -16.58 -25.51 -16.51
CA ASP A 89 -17.14 -24.88 -15.29
C ASP A 89 -18.59 -25.30 -14.99
N GLY A 90 -18.91 -26.58 -15.26
CA GLY A 90 -20.25 -27.15 -15.09
C GLY A 90 -21.23 -26.91 -16.24
N ARG A 91 -20.85 -26.15 -17.27
CA ARG A 91 -21.65 -25.93 -18.48
C ARG A 91 -21.32 -26.97 -19.56
N VAL A 92 -22.34 -27.60 -20.13
CA VAL A 92 -22.20 -28.55 -21.25
C VAL A 92 -22.00 -27.76 -22.56
N ILE A 93 -20.89 -28.01 -23.26
CA ILE A 93 -20.48 -27.35 -24.50
C ILE A 93 -20.51 -28.36 -25.65
N GLN A 94 -21.20 -28.01 -26.74
CA GLN A 94 -21.31 -28.85 -27.95
C GLN A 94 -20.39 -28.41 -29.08
N GLN A 95 -20.63 -27.27 -29.72
CA GLN A 95 -19.76 -26.76 -30.82
C GLN A 95 -19.43 -25.27 -30.68
N GLU A 96 -20.02 -24.60 -29.67
CA GLU A 96 -19.77 -23.18 -29.40
C GLU A 96 -18.40 -22.97 -28.74
N ALA A 97 -17.81 -21.79 -28.97
CA ALA A 97 -16.62 -21.35 -28.26
C ALA A 97 -17.04 -20.59 -26.99
N VAL A 98 -16.37 -20.88 -25.87
CA VAL A 98 -16.66 -20.26 -24.57
C VAL A 98 -15.37 -19.73 -23.96
N ASP A 99 -15.47 -18.60 -23.26
CA ASP A 99 -14.35 -18.01 -22.53
C ASP A 99 -13.98 -18.85 -21.30
N ILE A 100 -12.68 -19.10 -21.12
CA ILE A 100 -12.09 -19.77 -19.97
C ILE A 100 -11.01 -18.91 -19.32
N LYS A 101 -10.80 -19.12 -18.02
CA LYS A 101 -9.85 -18.37 -17.19
C LYS A 101 -8.94 -19.34 -16.43
N PRO A 102 -7.76 -18.89 -15.95
CA PRO A 102 -6.95 -19.71 -15.05
C PRO A 102 -7.77 -20.24 -13.89
N GLY A 103 -7.74 -21.56 -13.68
CA GLY A 103 -8.53 -22.28 -12.69
C GLY A 103 -9.84 -22.90 -13.22
N SER A 104 -10.26 -22.64 -14.46
CA SER A 104 -11.46 -23.25 -15.05
C SER A 104 -11.36 -24.78 -15.08
N GLU A 105 -12.44 -25.45 -14.67
CA GLU A 105 -12.59 -26.91 -14.68
C GLU A 105 -13.11 -27.39 -16.04
N ILE A 106 -12.39 -28.30 -16.69
CA ILE A 106 -12.73 -28.83 -18.01
C ILE A 106 -12.82 -30.36 -17.94
N VAL A 107 -13.96 -30.92 -18.30
CA VAL A 107 -14.18 -32.36 -18.41
C VAL A 107 -14.17 -32.73 -19.88
N SER A 108 -13.37 -33.74 -20.24
CA SER A 108 -13.20 -34.20 -21.62
C SER A 108 -14.43 -34.89 -22.24
N GLY A 109 -15.55 -34.99 -21.52
CA GLY A 109 -16.79 -35.59 -22.01
C GLY A 109 -18.04 -35.11 -21.27
N PRO A 110 -19.21 -35.73 -21.54
CA PRO A 110 -20.52 -35.18 -21.20
C PRO A 110 -20.90 -35.33 -19.72
N GLN A 111 -20.07 -36.02 -18.94
CA GLN A 111 -20.27 -36.28 -17.52
C GLN A 111 -18.92 -36.42 -16.80
N LYS A 112 -18.87 -36.04 -15.52
CA LYS A 112 -17.64 -36.14 -14.70
C LYS A 112 -17.20 -37.59 -14.48
N ASP A 113 -18.15 -38.51 -14.34
CA ASP A 113 -17.85 -39.93 -14.10
C ASP A 113 -17.39 -40.61 -15.40
N GLY A 114 -16.18 -41.18 -15.39
CA GLY A 114 -15.60 -41.92 -16.52
C GLY A 114 -14.82 -41.07 -17.54
N HIS A 115 -14.66 -39.77 -17.30
CA HIS A 115 -13.92 -38.84 -18.18
C HIS A 115 -12.85 -38.08 -17.38
N LEU A 116 -11.84 -37.55 -18.07
CA LEU A 116 -10.76 -36.81 -17.41
C LEU A 116 -11.20 -35.38 -17.07
N LEU A 117 -10.79 -34.95 -15.88
CA LEU A 117 -10.98 -33.59 -15.37
C LEU A 117 -9.65 -32.86 -15.41
N TYR A 118 -9.64 -31.72 -16.07
CA TYR A 118 -8.49 -30.83 -16.21
C TYR A 118 -8.78 -29.48 -15.56
N THR A 119 -7.74 -28.86 -15.03
CA THR A 119 -7.73 -27.45 -14.66
C THR A 119 -6.92 -26.67 -15.69
N PHE A 120 -7.50 -25.62 -16.25
CA PHE A 120 -6.80 -24.73 -17.17
C PHE A 120 -5.88 -23.77 -16.43
N ASP A 121 -4.65 -23.65 -16.91
CA ASP A 121 -3.62 -22.80 -16.33
C ASP A 121 -2.83 -22.06 -17.42
N ILE A 122 -2.38 -20.83 -17.16
CA ILE A 122 -1.59 -20.02 -18.10
C ILE A 122 -0.13 -20.00 -17.61
N THR A 123 0.75 -20.54 -18.44
CA THR A 123 2.20 -20.63 -18.18
C THR A 123 2.77 -19.21 -18.14
N GLY A 124 3.06 -18.73 -16.93
CA GLY A 124 3.50 -17.34 -16.68
C GLY A 124 2.72 -16.62 -15.56
N LEU A 125 1.56 -17.14 -15.13
CA LEU A 125 0.85 -16.66 -13.94
C LEU A 125 1.26 -17.43 -12.67
N ASN A 126 1.69 -18.68 -12.80
CA ASN A 126 1.93 -19.59 -11.67
C ASN A 126 3.27 -19.47 -10.93
N ASP A 127 3.97 -18.34 -11.07
CA ASP A 127 5.09 -17.97 -10.20
C ASP A 127 4.66 -17.01 -9.07
N GLN A 128 3.35 -16.87 -8.84
CA GLN A 128 2.75 -15.96 -7.84
C GLN A 128 2.12 -16.69 -6.63
N ASP A 129 1.94 -18.02 -6.66
CA ASP A 129 1.21 -18.76 -5.60
C ASP A 129 2.07 -19.69 -4.72
N LYS A 130 3.37 -19.41 -4.61
CA LYS A 130 4.06 -19.64 -3.33
C LYS A 130 3.97 -18.35 -2.55
N THR A 131 3.25 -18.38 -1.43
CA THR A 131 3.15 -17.32 -0.43
C THR A 131 4.51 -16.98 0.18
N ASN A 132 5.39 -16.40 -0.61
CA ASN A 132 6.37 -15.44 -0.16
C ASN A 132 5.75 -14.10 -0.50
N ILE A 133 5.44 -13.32 0.53
CA ILE A 133 5.19 -11.89 0.35
C ILE A 133 6.39 -11.38 -0.47
N LYS A 134 6.19 -11.12 -1.76
CA LYS A 134 7.20 -10.51 -2.63
C LYS A 134 7.27 -9.04 -2.23
N ILE A 135 7.81 -8.79 -1.04
CA ILE A 135 8.28 -7.48 -0.65
C ILE A 135 9.41 -7.19 -1.63
N VAL A 136 9.12 -6.40 -2.65
CA VAL A 136 10.16 -5.82 -3.52
C VAL A 136 10.90 -4.79 -2.68
N LEU A 137 11.67 -5.26 -1.70
CA LEU A 137 12.64 -4.44 -1.01
C LEU A 137 13.88 -4.47 -1.89
N ASP A 138 14.14 -3.35 -2.56
CA ASP A 138 15.41 -3.15 -3.24
C ASP A 138 16.55 -3.42 -2.25
N ILE A 139 17.52 -4.25 -2.64
CA ILE A 139 18.71 -4.58 -1.84
C ILE A 139 19.44 -3.30 -1.44
N GLU A 140 19.36 -2.24 -2.26
CA GLU A 140 19.92 -0.93 -1.93
C GLU A 140 19.22 -0.25 -0.75
N ASN A 141 17.94 -0.53 -0.52
CA ASN A 141 17.15 0.01 0.58
C ASN A 141 17.27 -0.80 1.88
N ALA A 142 17.91 -1.98 1.83
CA ALA A 142 18.20 -2.83 2.98
C ALA A 142 19.59 -2.58 3.59
N LYS A 143 20.25 -1.46 3.27
CA LYS A 143 21.62 -1.15 3.70
C LYS A 143 21.66 -0.24 4.93
N CYS A 144 22.59 -0.50 5.84
CA CYS A 144 22.85 0.35 6.99
C CYS A 144 23.53 1.65 6.56
N SER A 145 23.01 2.82 6.94
CA SER A 145 23.66 4.09 6.59
C SER A 145 24.98 4.38 7.33
N ILE A 146 25.40 3.50 8.25
CA ILE A 146 26.66 3.62 9.01
C ILE A 146 27.76 2.79 8.33
N CYS A 147 27.52 1.50 8.10
CA CYS A 147 28.51 0.61 7.48
C CYS A 147 28.31 0.40 5.97
N LEU A 148 27.21 0.91 5.40
CA LEU A 148 26.84 0.83 3.98
C LEU A 148 26.62 -0.60 3.43
N ASN A 149 26.78 -1.61 4.27
CA ASN A 149 26.47 -3.01 4.00
C ASN A 149 24.99 -3.33 4.36
N LEU A 150 24.47 -4.47 3.87
CA LEU A 150 23.12 -4.99 4.21
C LEU A 150 22.90 -4.94 5.73
N TRP A 151 21.72 -4.66 6.28
CA TRP A 151 21.59 -4.64 7.75
C TRP A 151 22.03 -5.97 8.40
N HIS A 152 22.46 -5.90 9.65
CA HIS A 152 22.75 -7.06 10.47
C HIS A 152 22.21 -6.87 11.88
N ASP A 153 21.33 -7.78 12.31
CA ASP A 153 20.55 -7.64 13.55
C ASP A 153 19.88 -6.26 13.63
N VAL A 154 18.84 -6.06 12.81
CA VAL A 154 18.32 -4.71 12.52
C VAL A 154 17.72 -4.03 13.76
N VAL A 155 18.09 -2.77 14.00
CA VAL A 155 17.48 -1.90 15.00
C VAL A 155 16.79 -0.70 14.36
N THR A 156 15.62 -0.33 14.88
CA THR A 156 14.84 0.83 14.43
C THR A 156 14.86 1.94 15.48
N VAL A 157 15.09 3.16 15.02
CA VAL A 157 15.25 4.35 15.87
C VAL A 157 13.98 5.21 15.83
N ALA A 158 13.36 5.48 16.97
CA ALA A 158 12.20 6.37 17.08
C ALA A 158 12.60 7.82 17.42
N PRO A 159 11.89 8.84 16.89
CA PRO A 159 10.64 8.77 16.13
C PRO A 159 10.81 8.72 14.61
N CYS A 160 12.04 8.78 14.09
CA CYS A 160 12.30 8.89 12.66
C CYS A 160 12.20 7.57 11.88
N LEU A 161 12.13 6.43 12.59
CA LEU A 161 12.01 5.07 12.07
C LEU A 161 13.12 4.64 11.09
N HIS A 162 14.30 5.25 11.18
CA HIS A 162 15.48 4.79 10.44
C HIS A 162 16.07 3.51 11.04
N ASN A 163 16.63 2.67 10.17
CA ASN A 163 17.10 1.33 10.50
C ASN A 163 18.62 1.19 10.35
N PHE A 164 19.26 0.47 11.28
CA PHE A 164 20.71 0.29 11.33
C PHE A 164 21.05 -1.13 11.79
N CYS A 165 22.29 -1.58 11.60
CA CYS A 165 22.78 -2.76 12.32
C CYS A 165 22.85 -2.45 13.83
N ASN A 166 22.50 -3.40 14.68
CA ASN A 166 22.55 -3.24 16.15
C ASN A 166 23.94 -2.77 16.59
N GLY A 167 24.99 -3.49 16.17
CA GLY A 167 26.38 -3.14 16.49
C GLY A 167 26.77 -1.72 16.04
N CYS A 168 26.42 -1.33 14.81
CA CYS A 168 26.75 -0.02 14.28
C CYS A 168 26.08 1.12 15.06
N PHE A 169 24.80 0.97 15.38
CA PHE A 169 24.07 1.99 16.14
C PHE A 169 24.52 2.05 17.60
N SER A 170 24.78 0.90 18.23
CA SER A 170 25.30 0.83 19.60
C SER A 170 26.68 1.49 19.74
N GLU A 171 27.55 1.34 18.73
CA GLU A 171 28.84 2.02 18.67
C GLU A 171 28.68 3.54 18.56
N TRP A 172 27.78 3.99 17.67
CA TRP A 172 27.43 5.40 17.52
C TRP A 172 26.90 6.00 18.83
N LEU A 173 25.99 5.30 19.49
CA LEU A 173 25.43 5.70 20.77
C LEU A 173 26.52 5.86 21.83
N ARG A 174 27.46 4.90 21.91
CA ARG A 174 28.59 4.97 22.83
C ARG A 174 29.48 6.19 22.57
N ARG A 175 29.87 6.44 21.32
CA ARG A 175 30.71 7.60 20.94
C ARG A 175 30.01 8.94 21.15
N SER A 176 28.72 9.02 20.86
CA SER A 176 27.92 10.23 21.07
C SER A 176 27.79 10.57 22.56
N SER A 177 27.70 9.57 23.43
CA SER A 177 27.66 9.75 24.88
C SER A 177 29.02 10.16 25.49
N ALA A 178 30.14 9.75 24.89
CA ALA A 178 31.49 10.05 25.37
C ALA A 178 31.94 11.50 25.07
N ASN A 179 31.43 12.11 23.99
CA ASN A 179 31.80 13.46 23.56
C ASN A 179 30.96 14.58 24.21
N SER A 180 29.91 14.24 24.97
CA SER A 180 29.07 15.23 25.66
C SER A 180 29.57 15.50 27.08
N ARG A 181 29.90 16.77 27.37
CA ARG A 181 30.21 17.24 28.74
C ARG A 181 28.99 17.19 29.67
N ASP A 182 27.80 17.01 29.10
CA ASP A 182 26.53 16.95 29.81
C ASP A 182 25.84 15.60 29.53
N LYS A 183 25.66 14.76 30.56
CA LYS A 183 25.01 13.44 30.47
C LYS A 183 23.51 13.53 30.09
N SER A 184 22.99 14.73 29.85
CA SER A 184 21.57 14.99 29.55
C SER A 184 21.22 15.14 28.07
N GLN A 185 22.20 15.17 27.14
CA GLN A 185 21.90 15.27 25.71
C GLN A 185 21.43 13.94 25.12
N SER A 186 20.25 13.95 24.50
CA SER A 186 19.69 12.82 23.76
C SER A 186 20.53 12.50 22.53
N ALA A 187 20.85 11.22 22.30
CA ALA A 187 21.60 10.80 21.13
C ALA A 187 20.86 11.21 19.84
N ALA A 188 21.57 11.62 18.80
CA ALA A 188 20.98 12.00 17.52
C ALA A 188 21.05 10.82 16.53
N CYS A 189 20.01 10.66 15.71
CA CYS A 189 19.97 9.65 14.65
C CYS A 189 21.11 9.90 13.63
N PRO A 190 21.92 8.90 13.26
CA PRO A 190 23.00 9.06 12.28
C PRO A 190 22.54 9.55 10.91
N GLN A 191 21.34 9.14 10.48
CA GLN A 191 20.82 9.41 9.14
C GLN A 191 20.13 10.78 9.02
N CYS A 192 19.33 11.16 10.01
CA CYS A 192 18.50 12.38 9.93
C CYS A 192 18.77 13.39 11.06
N ARG A 193 19.67 13.08 12.00
CA ARG A 193 20.03 13.90 13.17
C ARG A 193 18.87 14.21 14.14
N THR A 194 17.68 13.64 13.93
CA THR A 194 16.58 13.72 14.88
C THR A 194 16.99 13.12 16.23
N ALA A 195 16.61 13.78 17.33
CA ALA A 195 16.85 13.26 18.67
C ALA A 195 16.17 11.90 18.85
N VAL A 196 16.95 10.90 19.21
CA VAL A 196 16.51 9.52 19.45
C VAL A 196 15.82 9.46 20.80
N GLN A 197 14.57 9.01 20.78
CA GLN A 197 13.76 8.83 21.99
C GLN A 197 13.80 7.38 22.45
N SER A 198 13.80 6.44 21.51
CA SER A 198 13.97 5.02 21.79
C SER A 198 14.57 4.28 20.60
N VAL A 199 15.21 3.15 20.87
CA VAL A 199 15.71 2.21 19.87
C VAL A 199 15.28 0.80 20.24
N GLY A 200 14.87 0.01 19.27
CA GLY A 200 14.43 -1.37 19.47
C GLY A 200 14.88 -2.29 18.34
N ARG A 201 15.00 -3.59 18.61
CA ARG A 201 15.24 -4.60 17.57
C ARG A 201 14.01 -4.73 16.68
N ASN A 202 14.23 -4.93 15.40
CA ASN A 202 13.18 -5.10 14.40
C ASN A 202 13.27 -6.49 13.78
N HIS A 203 12.56 -7.44 14.40
CA HIS A 203 12.54 -8.85 13.96
C HIS A 203 12.01 -9.02 12.54
N PHE A 204 11.08 -8.17 12.09
CA PHE A 204 10.57 -8.22 10.73
C PHE A 204 11.65 -7.89 9.70
N LEU A 205 12.40 -6.81 9.92
CA LEU A 205 13.51 -6.44 9.03
C LEU A 205 14.68 -7.42 9.10
N HIS A 206 14.88 -8.07 10.25
CA HIS A 206 15.85 -9.14 10.38
C HIS A 206 15.47 -10.38 9.55
N ASN A 207 14.20 -10.77 9.52
CA ASN A 207 13.74 -11.86 8.65
C ASN A 207 13.91 -11.51 7.15
N ILE A 208 13.77 -10.23 6.79
CA ILE A 208 14.03 -9.75 5.43
C ILE A 208 15.53 -9.78 5.11
N GLU A 209 16.38 -9.37 6.06
CA GLU A 209 17.83 -9.54 5.96
C GLU A 209 18.20 -11.01 5.66
N GLU A 210 17.69 -11.95 6.45
CA GLU A 210 17.96 -13.38 6.26
C GLU A 210 17.48 -13.89 4.90
N ALA A 211 16.29 -13.47 4.45
CA ALA A 211 15.77 -13.82 3.14
C ALA A 211 16.62 -13.26 1.98
N ILE A 212 17.16 -12.03 2.12
CA ILE A 212 18.06 -11.44 1.12
C ILE A 212 19.39 -12.21 1.07
N LEU A 213 19.95 -12.58 2.23
CA LEU A 213 21.18 -13.37 2.30
C LEU A 213 21.02 -14.77 1.70
N GLN A 214 19.83 -15.37 1.87
CA GLN A 214 19.51 -16.67 1.27
C GLN A 214 19.38 -16.59 -0.25
N ALA A 215 18.83 -15.49 -0.79
CA ALA A 215 18.70 -15.26 -2.22
C ALA A 215 19.99 -14.80 -2.90
N PHE A 216 20.86 -14.09 -2.16
CA PHE A 216 22.09 -13.47 -2.67
C PHE A 216 23.27 -13.69 -1.72
N SER A 217 23.84 -14.90 -1.73
CA SER A 217 24.97 -15.28 -0.87
C SER A 217 26.21 -14.40 -1.04
N SER A 218 26.37 -13.73 -2.20
CA SER A 218 27.45 -12.77 -2.45
C SER A 218 27.40 -11.51 -1.57
N LEU A 219 26.29 -11.26 -0.86
CA LEU A 219 26.12 -10.13 0.06
C LEU A 219 26.44 -10.51 1.52
N GLN A 220 26.80 -11.77 1.78
CA GLN A 220 27.15 -12.24 3.11
C GLN A 220 28.48 -11.62 3.57
N ARG A 221 28.48 -11.10 4.79
CA ARG A 221 29.68 -10.60 5.47
C ARG A 221 30.58 -11.76 5.86
N SER A 222 31.87 -11.48 6.08
CA SER A 222 32.74 -12.48 6.70
C SER A 222 32.35 -12.71 8.16
N ASP A 223 32.62 -13.91 8.66
CA ASP A 223 32.31 -14.30 10.03
C ASP A 223 33.01 -13.39 11.06
N GLU A 224 34.19 -12.86 10.72
CA GLU A 224 34.92 -11.91 11.56
C GLU A 224 34.23 -10.56 11.67
N GLU A 225 33.63 -10.04 10.58
CA GLU A 225 32.87 -8.79 10.59
C GLU A 225 31.56 -8.94 11.37
N ILE A 226 30.90 -10.09 11.25
CA ILE A 226 29.69 -10.43 12.01
C ILE A 226 30.01 -10.46 13.51
N ALA A 227 31.03 -11.24 13.91
CA ALA A 227 31.44 -11.33 15.32
C ALA A 227 31.82 -9.96 15.90
N LEU A 228 32.45 -9.10 15.10
CA LEU A 228 32.77 -7.73 15.51
C LEU A 228 31.49 -6.89 15.72
N LEU A 229 30.52 -6.96 14.82
CA LEU A 229 29.23 -6.25 14.96
C LEU A 229 28.44 -6.73 16.17
N GLU A 230 28.39 -8.05 16.40
CA GLU A 230 27.74 -8.64 17.58
C GLU A 230 28.42 -8.22 18.88
N SER A 231 29.75 -8.09 18.90
CA SER A 231 30.49 -7.62 20.09
C SER A 231 30.10 -6.20 20.53
N TYR A 232 29.68 -5.36 19.57
CA TYR A 232 29.22 -3.99 19.84
C TYR A 232 27.72 -3.89 20.10
N ALA A 233 26.94 -4.91 19.74
CA ALA A 233 25.48 -4.91 19.83
C ALA A 233 25.02 -4.87 21.30
N SER A 234 24.41 -3.74 21.69
CA SER A 234 23.95 -3.50 23.05
C SER A 234 22.43 -3.39 23.19
N VAL A 235 21.70 -3.28 22.07
CA VAL A 235 20.23 -3.21 22.07
C VAL A 235 19.66 -4.62 22.14
N LYS A 236 19.46 -5.14 23.36
CA LYS A 236 18.80 -6.45 23.59
C LYS A 236 17.28 -6.31 23.77
N THR A 237 16.85 -5.21 24.34
CA THR A 237 15.45 -4.81 24.57
C THR A 237 15.30 -3.35 24.18
N ASN A 238 14.06 -2.87 24.01
CA ASN A 238 13.80 -1.46 23.68
C ASN A 238 14.47 -0.52 24.68
N ILE A 239 15.47 0.23 24.24
CA ILE A 239 16.20 1.22 25.05
C ILE A 239 15.52 2.57 24.86
N VAL A 240 15.03 3.16 25.95
CA VAL A 240 14.50 4.53 25.95
C VAL A 240 15.63 5.50 26.28
N LEU A 241 16.00 6.34 25.31
CA LEU A 241 17.08 7.32 25.42
C LEU A 241 16.47 8.69 25.69
N GLY A 242 16.23 8.94 26.97
CA GLY A 242 15.76 10.22 27.46
C GLY A 242 15.29 10.06 28.88
N LYS A 243 15.71 10.98 29.76
CA LYS A 243 14.93 11.22 30.97
C LYS A 243 13.56 11.64 30.47
N GLN A 244 12.62 10.71 30.48
CA GLN A 244 11.27 11.10 30.82
C GLN A 244 11.41 11.84 32.15
N LYS A 245 11.37 13.18 32.10
CA LYS A 245 10.54 13.87 33.09
C LYS A 245 9.13 13.40 32.79
N ILE A 246 8.83 12.16 33.20
CA ILE A 246 7.53 11.85 33.75
C ILE A 246 7.44 12.90 34.85
N GLN A 247 6.72 13.99 34.61
CA GLN A 247 6.00 14.57 35.72
C GLN A 247 4.96 13.53 36.10
N SER A 248 5.43 12.48 36.77
CA SER A 248 4.64 11.71 37.69
C SER A 248 4.37 12.69 38.82
N ARG A 249 3.37 13.55 38.61
CA ARG A 249 2.69 14.20 39.73
C ARG A 249 1.89 13.10 40.43
N LYS A 250 2.61 12.22 41.13
CA LYS A 250 2.12 11.64 42.37
C LYS A 250 2.01 12.85 43.30
N ARG A 251 0.85 13.51 43.30
CA ARG A 251 0.57 14.64 44.17
C ARG A 251 0.64 14.10 45.60
N ARG A 252 1.70 14.45 46.34
CA ARG A 252 1.67 14.34 47.80
C ARG A 252 0.61 15.32 48.29
N LEU A 253 -0.29 14.83 49.15
CA LEU A 253 -1.15 15.67 49.98
C LEU A 253 -0.28 16.70 50.72
N PRO A 254 -0.67 17.99 50.74
CA PRO A 254 -0.36 18.86 51.85
C PRO A 254 -1.53 18.81 52.84
N ARG A 255 -1.25 18.32 54.05
CA ARG A 255 -2.03 18.68 55.24
C ARG A 255 -1.50 20.03 55.73
N SER A 256 -2.33 21.06 55.69
CA SER A 256 -2.61 21.91 56.86
C SER A 256 -3.81 22.82 56.55
N ASN A 257 -4.74 22.85 57.50
CA ASN A 257 -5.78 23.86 57.74
C ASN A 257 -5.29 25.30 57.42
N ASP A 258 -6.10 26.27 56.97
CA ASP A 258 -7.39 26.70 57.52
C ASP A 258 -8.32 27.32 56.44
N GLU A 259 -9.62 27.05 56.61
CA GLU A 259 -10.81 27.89 56.43
C GLU A 259 -10.97 28.88 55.22
N ALA A 260 -12.06 28.64 54.48
CA ALA A 260 -12.90 29.61 53.75
C ALA A 260 -12.40 30.22 52.41
N ASN A 261 -12.77 29.58 51.29
CA ASN A 261 -13.85 30.10 50.43
C ASN A 261 -14.21 29.13 49.27
N HIS A 262 -15.51 28.94 49.08
CA HIS A 262 -16.13 28.17 48.01
C HIS A 262 -15.84 28.76 46.60
N THR A 263 -15.94 27.89 45.59
CA THR A 263 -16.11 28.12 44.13
C THR A 263 -14.86 28.18 43.24
N ASN A 264 -14.53 27.05 42.57
CA ASN A 264 -14.47 26.92 41.09
C ASN A 264 -13.70 25.66 40.65
N HIS A 265 -14.41 24.52 40.61
CA HIS A 265 -13.99 23.27 39.97
C HIS A 265 -14.39 23.28 38.47
N ALA A 266 -14.06 24.36 37.76
CA ALA A 266 -14.48 24.59 36.36
C ALA A 266 -13.40 24.15 35.33
N ASP A 267 -12.65 23.08 35.62
CA ASP A 267 -11.59 22.57 34.74
C ASP A 267 -12.19 21.62 33.67
N PHE A 268 -12.46 22.16 32.47
CA PHE A 268 -12.66 21.45 31.19
C PHE A 268 -13.44 20.12 31.24
N LEU A 269 -14.65 20.17 31.77
CA LEU A 269 -15.56 19.03 31.84
C LEU A 269 -16.17 18.74 30.47
N CYS A 270 -16.23 17.46 30.09
CA CYS A 270 -17.02 17.01 28.95
C CYS A 270 -18.48 17.52 29.09
N PRO A 271 -19.06 18.18 28.06
CA PRO A 271 -20.44 18.68 28.12
C PRO A 271 -21.46 17.62 28.54
N GLN A 272 -21.28 16.38 28.07
CA GLN A 272 -22.19 15.26 28.35
C GLN A 272 -22.05 14.65 29.76
N CYS A 273 -21.07 15.08 30.56
CA CYS A 273 -21.05 14.75 31.99
C CYS A 273 -22.11 15.55 32.76
N GLY A 274 -22.30 16.82 32.41
CA GLY A 274 -23.20 17.74 33.11
C GLY A 274 -24.63 17.76 32.55
N ALA A 275 -24.78 17.55 31.24
CA ALA A 275 -26.05 17.62 30.54
C ALA A 275 -26.26 16.43 29.59
N GLU A 276 -27.51 16.18 29.20
CA GLU A 276 -27.83 15.23 28.14
C GLU A 276 -27.82 15.96 26.80
N PHE A 277 -27.11 15.39 25.82
CA PHE A 277 -27.10 15.88 24.45
C PHE A 277 -27.30 14.69 23.50
N GLY A 278 -28.12 14.86 22.47
CA GLY A 278 -28.43 13.79 21.51
C GLY A 278 -28.92 12.49 22.17
N GLY A 279 -29.65 12.58 23.28
CA GLY A 279 -30.14 11.42 24.04
C GLY A 279 -29.07 10.67 24.85
N PHE A 280 -27.87 11.26 25.03
CA PHE A 280 -26.77 10.63 25.75
C PHE A 280 -26.21 11.54 26.84
N ARG A 281 -25.98 10.95 28.01
CA ARG A 281 -25.26 11.52 29.16
C ARG A 281 -24.20 10.51 29.61
N CYS A 282 -23.01 11.00 29.94
CA CYS A 282 -21.92 10.16 30.42
C CYS A 282 -22.27 9.49 31.76
N SER A 283 -22.03 8.19 31.88
CA SER A 283 -22.05 7.51 33.15
C SER A 283 -20.84 7.90 34.02
N PRO A 284 -20.94 7.80 35.35
CA PRO A 284 -19.79 8.01 36.24
C PRO A 284 -18.61 7.12 35.85
N GLY A 285 -17.42 7.70 35.66
CA GLY A 285 -16.22 6.97 35.28
C GLY A 285 -16.11 6.58 33.80
N ALA A 286 -17.04 7.02 32.94
CA ALA A 286 -16.97 6.74 31.51
C ALA A 286 -15.66 7.27 30.86
N PRO A 287 -15.07 6.54 29.89
CA PRO A 287 -13.88 6.98 29.20
C PRO A 287 -14.15 8.21 28.32
N HIS A 288 -13.15 9.08 28.20
CA HIS A 288 -13.21 10.30 27.40
C HIS A 288 -12.01 10.42 26.47
N LEU A 289 -12.20 11.11 25.35
CA LEU A 289 -11.19 11.41 24.35
C LEU A 289 -10.90 12.92 24.35
N PRO A 290 -9.64 13.34 24.47
CA PRO A 290 -9.25 14.72 24.23
C PRO A 290 -9.20 15.00 22.72
N CYS A 291 -9.84 16.07 22.27
CA CYS A 291 -9.77 16.51 20.88
C CYS A 291 -8.37 17.03 20.55
N ASN A 292 -7.75 16.52 19.49
CA ASN A 292 -6.44 16.99 19.02
C ASN A 292 -6.49 18.42 18.45
N GLY A 293 -7.67 18.92 18.06
CA GLY A 293 -7.84 20.27 17.53
C GLY A 293 -7.94 21.33 18.63
N CYS A 294 -8.92 21.18 19.53
CA CYS A 294 -9.26 22.18 20.54
C CYS A 294 -8.87 21.82 21.99
N GLY A 295 -8.41 20.58 22.24
CA GLY A 295 -8.14 20.08 23.59
C GLY A 295 -9.39 19.74 24.41
N GLY A 296 -10.59 20.08 23.94
CA GLY A 296 -11.86 19.78 24.61
C GLY A 296 -12.14 18.27 24.73
N MET A 297 -12.88 17.90 25.78
CA MET A 297 -13.19 16.50 26.11
C MET A 297 -14.51 16.05 25.50
N MET A 298 -14.57 14.84 24.95
CA MET A 298 -15.79 14.17 24.50
C MET A 298 -15.83 12.72 25.01
N PRO A 299 -17.00 12.09 25.20
CA PRO A 299 -17.04 10.71 25.65
C PRO A 299 -16.48 9.79 24.56
N ALA A 300 -15.73 8.76 24.96
CA ALA A 300 -15.26 7.73 24.05
C ALA A 300 -16.42 6.75 23.78
N ARG A 301 -17.01 6.81 22.59
CA ARG A 301 -18.19 6.02 22.23
C ARG A 301 -17.89 5.19 20.98
N PRO A 302 -17.78 3.85 21.09
CA PRO A 302 -17.60 2.98 19.93
C PRO A 302 -18.90 2.84 19.11
N ASP A 303 -20.06 2.96 19.74
CA ASP A 303 -21.37 2.64 19.13
C ASP A 303 -22.04 3.83 18.42
N THR A 304 -21.29 4.88 18.07
CA THR A 304 -21.84 6.01 17.31
C THR A 304 -21.65 5.82 15.82
N SER A 305 -22.66 6.24 15.05
CA SER A 305 -22.60 6.26 13.58
C SER A 305 -21.54 7.23 13.03
N ILE A 306 -21.05 8.15 13.86
CA ILE A 306 -20.02 9.13 13.50
C ILE A 306 -18.69 8.72 14.14
N PRO A 307 -17.62 8.53 13.34
CA PRO A 307 -16.32 8.23 13.91
C PRO A 307 -15.82 9.39 14.78
N GLN A 308 -15.05 9.06 15.82
CA GLN A 308 -14.43 10.05 16.71
C GLN A 308 -12.92 10.18 16.51
N LYS A 309 -12.33 9.31 15.68
CA LYS A 309 -10.90 9.28 15.35
C LYS A 309 -10.70 9.38 13.85
N CYS A 310 -9.69 10.13 13.44
CA CYS A 310 -9.25 10.20 12.06
C CYS A 310 -8.54 8.90 11.66
N LEU A 311 -9.01 8.24 10.61
CA LEU A 311 -8.38 7.00 10.14
C LEU A 311 -6.95 7.23 9.62
N GLY A 312 -6.66 8.42 9.09
CA GLY A 312 -5.34 8.74 8.54
C GLY A 312 -4.27 9.11 9.58
N CYS A 313 -4.61 9.29 10.86
CA CYS A 313 -3.63 9.63 11.90
C CYS A 313 -3.95 9.13 13.32
N ASP A 314 -5.06 8.40 13.49
CA ASP A 314 -5.57 7.82 14.75
C ASP A 314 -5.88 8.79 15.88
N ARG A 315 -5.79 10.10 15.63
CA ARG A 315 -6.10 11.14 16.62
C ARG A 315 -7.59 11.42 16.70
N ALA A 316 -8.04 11.79 17.89
CA ALA A 316 -9.44 12.09 18.15
C ALA A 316 -9.82 13.53 17.76
N PHE A 317 -11.00 13.69 17.16
CA PHE A 317 -11.53 15.00 16.75
C PHE A 317 -13.01 15.10 17.09
N CYS A 318 -13.40 16.22 17.70
CA CYS A 318 -14.72 16.37 18.28
C CYS A 318 -15.77 17.01 17.36
N GLY A 319 -15.37 17.63 16.25
CA GLY A 319 -16.26 18.44 15.40
C GLY A 319 -17.45 17.67 14.85
N ALA A 320 -17.22 16.52 14.19
CA ALA A 320 -18.31 15.70 13.66
C ALA A 320 -19.22 15.15 14.78
N TYR A 321 -18.62 14.74 15.89
CA TYR A 321 -19.37 14.21 17.03
C TYR A 321 -20.31 15.26 17.60
N TRP A 322 -19.79 16.42 18.02
CA TRP A 322 -20.60 17.45 18.66
C TRP A 322 -21.64 18.06 17.71
N CYS A 323 -21.30 18.20 16.42
CA CYS A 323 -22.27 18.59 15.41
C CYS A 323 -23.45 17.59 15.33
N SER A 324 -23.17 16.28 15.34
CA SER A 324 -24.23 15.26 15.37
C SER A 324 -25.10 15.28 16.63
N GLN A 325 -24.57 15.83 17.73
CA GLN A 325 -25.29 15.97 19.00
C GLN A 325 -25.98 17.34 19.12
N GLY A 326 -25.86 18.23 18.13
CA GLY A 326 -26.41 19.59 18.17
C GLY A 326 -25.72 20.52 19.17
N VAL A 327 -24.46 20.26 19.51
CA VAL A 327 -23.71 21.03 20.52
C VAL A 327 -22.78 22.03 19.86
N ASN A 328 -22.88 23.30 20.27
CA ASN A 328 -22.05 24.40 19.78
C ASN A 328 -20.99 24.81 20.82
N SER A 329 -19.92 25.45 20.34
CA SER A 329 -18.83 25.94 21.20
C SER A 329 -19.30 27.04 22.15
N SER A 330 -18.77 27.03 23.39
CA SER A 330 -18.93 28.12 24.36
C SER A 330 -17.57 28.48 24.95
N GLN A 331 -17.47 29.60 25.69
CA GLN A 331 -16.22 30.05 26.30
C GLN A 331 -15.60 29.00 27.26
N HIS A 332 -16.42 28.09 27.82
CA HIS A 332 -15.99 27.10 28.81
C HIS A 332 -15.81 25.69 28.22
N ASN A 333 -16.30 25.45 27.00
CA ASN A 333 -16.22 24.17 26.31
C ASN A 333 -15.73 24.40 24.87
N PRO A 334 -14.41 24.40 24.65
CA PRO A 334 -13.87 24.60 23.32
C PRO A 334 -14.25 23.40 22.46
N ILE A 335 -15.08 23.63 21.43
CA ILE A 335 -15.56 22.60 20.49
C ILE A 335 -15.13 23.01 19.09
N CYS A 336 -14.55 22.07 18.35
CA CYS A 336 -14.18 22.30 16.96
C CYS A 336 -15.41 22.37 16.07
N ASP A 337 -15.32 23.19 15.03
CA ASP A 337 -16.29 23.21 13.93
C ASP A 337 -16.35 21.86 13.18
N GLN A 338 -17.49 21.55 12.55
CA GLN A 338 -17.69 20.31 11.79
C GLN A 338 -16.67 20.16 10.65
N GLU A 339 -16.22 21.25 10.03
CA GLU A 339 -15.25 21.20 8.93
C GLU A 339 -13.88 20.65 9.34
N THR A 340 -13.54 20.71 10.64
CA THR A 340 -12.27 20.17 11.16
C THR A 340 -12.14 18.66 11.02
N PHE A 341 -13.27 17.95 10.97
CA PHE A 341 -13.32 16.49 10.88
C PHE A 341 -14.57 16.06 10.10
N LYS A 342 -14.37 15.66 8.85
CA LYS A 342 -15.45 15.49 7.87
C LYS A 342 -15.07 14.43 6.85
N MET A 343 -16.08 13.80 6.28
CA MET A 343 -15.95 12.82 5.20
C MET A 343 -15.26 13.43 3.98
N ILE A 344 -14.35 12.68 3.34
CA ILE A 344 -13.57 13.14 2.17
C ILE A 344 -14.47 13.67 1.06
N SER A 345 -15.50 12.90 0.67
CA SER A 345 -16.44 13.26 -0.41
C SER A 345 -17.30 14.50 -0.11
N GLN A 346 -17.44 14.90 1.15
CA GLN A 346 -18.27 16.05 1.55
C GLN A 346 -17.46 17.35 1.70
N ARG A 347 -16.16 17.31 1.41
CA ARG A 347 -15.27 18.47 1.50
C ARG A 347 -15.19 19.17 0.14
N HIS A 348 -15.07 20.49 0.19
CA HIS A 348 -14.90 21.33 -0.99
C HIS A 348 -13.51 21.97 -0.98
N ILE A 349 -12.88 22.07 -2.14
CA ILE A 349 -11.63 22.78 -2.34
C ILE A 349 -11.78 23.91 -3.36
N SER A 350 -11.39 25.12 -2.95
CA SER A 350 -11.53 26.33 -3.76
C SER A 350 -10.25 26.74 -4.47
N SER A 351 -9.09 26.30 -3.97
CA SER A 351 -7.77 26.63 -4.52
C SER A 351 -6.79 25.46 -4.32
N VAL A 352 -5.76 25.42 -5.16
CA VAL A 352 -4.67 24.43 -5.02
C VAL A 352 -3.90 24.71 -3.72
N PRO A 353 -3.67 23.72 -2.84
CA PRO A 353 -2.95 23.94 -1.59
C PRO A 353 -1.51 24.40 -1.81
N ASP A 354 -0.99 25.25 -0.92
CA ASP A 354 0.42 25.68 -0.96
C ASP A 354 1.39 24.52 -0.67
N THR A 355 0.92 23.44 -0.04
CA THR A 355 1.72 22.26 0.30
C THR A 355 1.91 21.31 -0.87
N VAL A 356 1.19 21.50 -1.98
CA VAL A 356 1.25 20.63 -3.16
C VAL A 356 2.69 20.53 -3.68
N HIS A 357 3.06 19.34 -4.17
CA HIS A 357 4.42 19.05 -4.66
C HIS A 357 5.53 19.38 -3.64
N GLY A 358 5.23 19.21 -2.34
CA GLY A 358 6.16 19.51 -1.25
C GLY A 358 6.40 21.00 -1.01
N GLY A 359 5.50 21.88 -1.46
CA GLY A 359 5.67 23.33 -1.37
C GLY A 359 6.57 23.91 -2.46
N ASN A 360 6.71 23.22 -3.59
CA ASN A 360 7.39 23.76 -4.76
C ASN A 360 6.45 24.69 -5.54
N GLN A 361 6.64 26.01 -5.37
CA GLN A 361 5.77 27.02 -5.97
C GLN A 361 5.72 26.93 -7.50
N TYR A 362 6.84 26.62 -8.18
CA TYR A 362 6.84 26.50 -9.65
C TYR A 362 5.98 25.33 -10.12
N GLU A 363 6.04 24.19 -9.45
CA GLU A 363 5.21 23.03 -9.81
C GLU A 363 3.74 23.25 -9.46
N LYS A 364 3.47 23.99 -8.38
CA LYS A 364 2.12 24.47 -8.05
C LYS A 364 1.57 25.34 -9.17
N ASP A 365 2.29 26.38 -9.59
CA ASP A 365 1.88 27.31 -10.64
C ASP A 365 1.65 26.59 -11.98
N ILE A 366 2.49 25.60 -12.30
CA ILE A 366 2.27 24.73 -13.47
C ILE A 366 0.98 23.94 -13.32
N THR A 367 0.73 23.33 -12.17
CA THR A 367 -0.48 22.54 -11.91
C THR A 367 -1.74 23.40 -12.00
N GLU A 368 -1.71 24.61 -11.47
CA GLU A 368 -2.81 25.57 -11.60
C GLU A 368 -3.09 25.92 -13.06
N ARG A 369 -2.06 26.22 -13.86
CA ARG A 369 -2.20 26.47 -15.30
C ARG A 369 -2.73 25.25 -16.06
N CYS A 370 -2.31 24.05 -15.69
CA CYS A 370 -2.83 22.81 -16.27
C CYS A 370 -4.33 22.62 -16.00
N ILE A 371 -4.76 22.92 -14.76
CA ILE A 371 -6.17 22.87 -14.37
C ILE A 371 -6.97 23.89 -15.19
N GLN A 372 -6.47 25.12 -15.31
CA GLN A 372 -7.09 26.17 -16.12
C GLN A 372 -7.22 25.75 -17.60
N GLN A 373 -6.16 25.19 -18.19
CA GLN A 373 -6.16 24.72 -19.58
C GLN A 373 -7.12 23.56 -19.83
N SER A 374 -7.39 22.73 -18.81
CA SER A 374 -8.36 21.65 -18.91
C SER A 374 -9.82 22.12 -19.02
N GLY A 375 -10.10 23.38 -18.66
CA GLY A 375 -11.45 23.94 -18.60
C GLY A 375 -12.34 23.38 -17.49
N LYS A 376 -11.83 22.48 -16.63
CA LYS A 376 -12.56 21.89 -15.50
C LYS A 376 -12.34 22.70 -14.23
N ALA A 377 -13.37 22.78 -13.39
CA ALA A 377 -13.21 23.28 -12.02
C ALA A 377 -12.30 22.36 -11.19
N LEU A 378 -11.51 22.92 -10.28
CA LEU A 378 -10.61 22.16 -9.40
C LEU A 378 -11.36 21.06 -8.64
N GLN A 379 -12.54 21.36 -8.09
CA GLN A 379 -13.37 20.38 -7.38
C GLN A 379 -13.79 19.21 -8.28
N ALA A 380 -14.07 19.45 -9.56
CA ALA A 380 -14.43 18.39 -10.50
C ALA A 380 -13.26 17.46 -10.78
N ILE A 381 -12.05 18.01 -10.93
CA ILE A 381 -10.82 17.23 -11.04
C ILE A 381 -10.62 16.40 -9.77
N ILE A 382 -10.66 17.01 -8.59
CA ILE A 382 -10.49 16.27 -7.32
C ILE A 382 -11.52 15.14 -7.19
N SER A 383 -12.78 15.37 -7.57
CA SER A 383 -13.83 14.35 -7.53
C SER A 383 -13.54 13.17 -8.47
N GLU A 384 -13.08 13.45 -9.69
CA GLU A 384 -12.62 12.43 -10.64
C GLU A 384 -11.47 11.59 -10.07
N TRP A 385 -10.48 12.26 -9.46
CA TRP A 385 -9.31 11.60 -8.88
C TRP A 385 -9.63 10.84 -7.59
N ILE A 386 -10.66 11.24 -6.84
CA ILE A 386 -11.20 10.46 -5.71
C ILE A 386 -11.80 9.14 -6.21
N VAL A 387 -12.52 9.15 -7.34
CA VAL A 387 -13.06 7.90 -7.93
C VAL A 387 -11.92 6.97 -8.33
N LYS A 388 -10.88 7.49 -8.99
CA LYS A 388 -9.67 6.71 -9.34
C LYS A 388 -8.98 6.15 -8.10
N PHE A 389 -8.92 6.94 -7.03
CA PHE A 389 -8.39 6.49 -5.74
C PHE A 389 -9.22 5.33 -5.20
N ASP A 390 -10.55 5.46 -5.11
CA ASP A 390 -11.45 4.42 -4.61
C ASP A 390 -11.37 3.13 -5.44
N ASN A 391 -11.24 3.24 -6.76
CA ASN A 391 -11.06 2.13 -7.69
C ASN A 391 -9.69 1.45 -7.62
N LYS A 392 -8.77 1.93 -6.77
CA LYS A 392 -7.39 1.43 -6.64
C LYS A 392 -6.56 1.58 -7.93
N GLU A 393 -6.87 2.58 -8.76
CA GLU A 393 -6.12 2.89 -9.98
C GLU A 393 -4.82 3.67 -9.70
N LEU A 394 -4.61 4.10 -8.45
CA LEU A 394 -3.47 4.90 -8.01
C LEU A 394 -2.56 4.10 -7.08
N ASP A 395 -1.25 4.17 -7.30
CA ASP A 395 -0.28 3.64 -6.34
C ASP A 395 -0.27 4.51 -5.06
N ARG A 396 -0.79 3.91 -3.98
CA ARG A 396 -1.04 4.56 -2.69
C ARG A 396 0.17 4.53 -1.76
N SER A 397 1.29 3.89 -2.14
CA SER A 397 2.49 3.74 -1.29
C SER A 397 3.04 5.09 -0.79
N ARG A 398 2.81 6.16 -1.55
CA ARG A 398 3.27 7.52 -1.24
C ARG A 398 2.31 8.34 -0.39
N LEU A 399 1.10 7.85 -0.16
CA LEU A 399 0.14 8.55 0.69
C LEU A 399 0.55 8.39 2.15
N GLN A 400 1.12 9.44 2.73
CA GLN A 400 1.63 9.45 4.11
C GLN A 400 0.52 9.61 5.15
N LEU A 401 -0.38 8.62 5.18
CA LEU A 401 -1.47 8.47 6.13
C LEU A 401 -1.43 7.06 6.74
N ASN A 402 -2.05 6.87 7.89
CA ASN A 402 -2.26 5.54 8.45
C ASN A 402 -3.41 4.85 7.71
N HIS A 403 -3.43 3.51 7.75
CA HIS A 403 -4.54 2.68 7.24
C HIS A 403 -4.96 3.00 5.79
N VAL A 404 -3.98 3.32 4.92
CA VAL A 404 -4.20 3.81 3.55
C VAL A 404 -5.13 2.92 2.73
N ASP A 405 -5.02 1.60 2.88
CA ASP A 405 -5.83 0.64 2.13
C ASP A 405 -7.33 0.69 2.47
N ALA A 406 -7.65 1.13 3.70
CA ALA A 406 -9.02 1.27 4.19
C ALA A 406 -9.62 2.67 3.92
N ILE A 407 -8.81 3.66 3.54
CA ILE A 407 -9.29 5.00 3.20
C ILE A 407 -10.06 4.94 1.88
N THR A 408 -11.21 5.60 1.87
CA THR A 408 -12.11 5.78 0.71
C THR A 408 -12.74 7.17 0.75
N SER A 409 -13.45 7.57 -0.31
CA SER A 409 -14.26 8.79 -0.34
C SER A 409 -15.27 8.93 0.82
N ARG A 410 -15.68 7.83 1.44
CA ARG A 410 -16.61 7.79 2.59
C ARG A 410 -15.93 7.89 3.96
N THR A 411 -14.60 7.98 3.98
CA THR A 411 -13.82 8.02 5.21
C THR A 411 -13.79 9.43 5.81
N TYR A 412 -13.93 9.52 7.13
CA TYR A 412 -13.72 10.78 7.86
C TYR A 412 -12.24 11.00 8.13
N VAL A 413 -11.76 12.18 7.76
CA VAL A 413 -10.38 12.59 8.00
C VAL A 413 -10.33 13.99 8.58
N CYS A 414 -9.25 14.32 9.29
CA CYS A 414 -8.99 15.68 9.75
C CYS A 414 -8.41 16.55 8.63
N ASN A 415 -8.39 17.87 8.84
CA ASN A 415 -7.88 18.83 7.84
C ASN A 415 -6.44 18.55 7.38
N GLN A 416 -5.55 18.14 8.28
CA GLN A 416 -4.17 17.83 7.93
C GLN A 416 -4.08 16.58 7.04
N CYS A 417 -4.80 15.53 7.38
CA CYS A 417 -4.86 14.31 6.58
C CYS A 417 -5.52 14.57 5.22
N TYR A 418 -6.59 15.39 5.20
CA TYR A 418 -7.22 15.81 3.94
C TYR A 418 -6.27 16.60 3.04
N SER A 419 -5.50 17.55 3.59
CA SER A 419 -4.50 18.30 2.81
C SER A 419 -3.49 17.37 2.15
N LYS A 420 -2.93 16.42 2.92
CA LYS A 420 -2.01 15.40 2.38
C LYS A 420 -2.65 14.54 1.29
N PHE A 421 -3.93 14.18 1.48
CA PHE A 421 -4.69 13.42 0.50
C PHE A 421 -4.88 14.19 -0.80
N ILE A 422 -5.23 15.48 -0.73
CA ILE A 422 -5.32 16.35 -1.91
C ILE A 422 -3.96 16.53 -2.60
N ASP A 423 -2.89 16.77 -1.85
CA ASP A 423 -1.54 16.88 -2.41
C ASP A 423 -1.15 15.62 -3.18
N PHE A 424 -1.50 14.45 -2.65
CA PHE A 424 -1.31 13.16 -3.31
C PHE A 424 -2.12 13.03 -4.60
N LEU A 425 -3.40 13.42 -4.62
CA LEU A 425 -4.22 13.36 -5.83
C LEU A 425 -3.71 14.31 -6.91
N LEU A 426 -3.33 15.53 -6.54
CA LEU A 426 -2.80 16.53 -7.49
C LEU A 426 -1.44 16.14 -8.05
N TYR A 427 -0.61 15.43 -7.26
CA TYR A 427 0.60 14.81 -7.77
C TYR A 427 0.30 13.80 -8.88
N TRP A 428 -0.63 12.87 -8.64
CA TRP A 428 -0.99 11.85 -9.64
C TRP A 428 -1.68 12.43 -10.86
N PHE A 429 -2.53 13.45 -10.68
CA PHE A 429 -3.06 14.26 -11.77
C PHE A 429 -1.93 14.78 -12.65
N ARG A 430 -0.93 15.41 -12.04
CA ARG A 430 0.14 16.03 -12.80
C ARG A 430 1.08 15.00 -13.47
N VAL A 431 1.33 13.86 -12.83
CA VAL A 431 2.14 12.76 -13.40
C VAL A 431 1.45 12.12 -14.60
N SER A 432 0.13 11.96 -14.54
CA SER A 432 -0.64 11.24 -15.58
C SER A 432 -0.97 12.11 -16.80
N MET A 433 -0.58 13.38 -16.77
CA MET A 433 -0.85 14.29 -17.88
C MET A 433 0.09 14.07 -19.07
N PRO A 434 -0.46 13.87 -20.28
CA PRO A 434 0.31 13.85 -21.51
C PRO A 434 1.11 15.13 -21.73
N ARG A 435 2.32 15.01 -22.29
CA ARG A 435 3.23 16.15 -22.50
C ARG A 435 2.63 17.27 -23.37
N ASN A 436 1.77 16.92 -24.32
CA ASN A 436 1.09 17.89 -25.20
C ASN A 436 0.01 18.71 -24.49
N LEU A 437 -0.43 18.29 -23.30
CA LEU A 437 -1.39 19.03 -22.47
C LEU A 437 -0.70 19.85 -21.37
N LEU A 438 0.63 19.85 -21.34
CA LEU A 438 1.40 20.67 -20.42
C LEU A 438 1.68 22.05 -21.02
N PRO A 439 1.78 23.10 -20.18
CA PRO A 439 2.33 24.37 -20.61
C PRO A 439 3.69 24.17 -21.31
N PRO A 440 3.99 24.88 -22.41
CA PRO A 440 5.21 24.67 -23.19
C PRO A 440 6.51 24.80 -22.38
N ASP A 441 6.53 25.71 -21.40
CA ASP A 441 7.65 25.89 -20.49
C ASP A 441 7.83 24.72 -19.51
N ALA A 442 6.74 24.00 -19.20
CA ALA A 442 6.77 22.81 -18.36
C ALA A 442 7.14 21.54 -19.16
N ALA A 443 6.65 21.40 -20.40
CA ALA A 443 6.86 20.22 -21.24
C ALA A 443 8.33 19.99 -21.63
N ASN A 444 9.10 21.08 -21.73
CA ASN A 444 10.50 21.07 -22.16
C ASN A 444 11.50 20.89 -21.01
N ARG A 445 11.04 20.81 -19.75
CA ARG A 445 11.91 20.63 -18.59
C ARG A 445 12.37 19.18 -18.49
N GLU A 446 13.67 18.99 -18.31
CA GLU A 446 14.23 17.70 -17.94
C GLU A 446 13.81 17.32 -16.52
N SER A 447 13.67 16.02 -16.27
CA SER A 447 13.33 15.51 -14.94
C SER A 447 14.54 15.63 -14.01
N CYS A 448 14.32 16.19 -12.82
CA CYS A 448 15.32 16.22 -11.76
C CYS A 448 15.64 14.77 -11.37
N TRP A 449 16.93 14.47 -11.21
CA TRP A 449 17.35 13.12 -10.83
C TRP A 449 16.80 12.67 -9.47
N TYR A 450 16.63 13.61 -8.54
CA TYR A 450 16.02 13.34 -7.23
C TYR A 450 14.49 13.41 -7.26
N GLY A 451 13.89 13.72 -8.42
CA GLY A 451 12.45 13.84 -8.62
C GLY A 451 11.75 14.64 -7.52
N PHE A 452 10.62 14.13 -7.05
CA PHE A 452 9.84 14.75 -5.98
C PHE A 452 10.57 14.83 -4.63
N MET A 453 11.64 14.05 -4.43
CA MET A 453 12.45 14.05 -3.19
C MET A 453 13.55 15.10 -3.19
N CYS A 454 13.71 15.86 -4.27
CA CYS A 454 14.77 16.85 -4.38
C CYS A 454 14.66 17.91 -3.28
N ARG A 455 15.58 17.93 -2.32
CA ARG A 455 15.59 18.97 -1.27
C ARG A 455 15.90 20.37 -1.83
N THR A 456 16.70 20.42 -2.88
CA THR A 456 17.12 21.67 -3.55
C THR A 456 15.96 22.45 -4.15
N GLN A 457 14.86 21.76 -4.49
CA GLN A 457 13.67 22.40 -5.06
C GLN A 457 13.04 23.44 -4.11
N HIS A 458 13.25 23.32 -2.79
CA HIS A 458 12.62 24.20 -1.80
C HIS A 458 13.41 25.48 -1.50
N HIS A 459 14.73 25.50 -1.76
CA HIS A 459 15.59 26.62 -1.37
C HIS A 459 16.40 27.22 -2.53
N ARG A 460 16.22 26.71 -3.75
CA ARG A 460 16.83 27.27 -4.97
C ARG A 460 15.76 27.45 -6.06
N PRO A 461 15.14 28.64 -6.15
CA PRO A 461 14.09 28.93 -7.14
C PRO A 461 14.52 28.62 -8.58
N ASP A 462 15.77 28.93 -8.96
CA ASP A 462 16.28 28.63 -10.30
C ASP A 462 16.35 27.13 -10.60
N HIS A 463 16.64 26.31 -9.59
CA HIS A 463 16.64 24.85 -9.72
C HIS A 463 15.21 24.32 -9.91
N ALA A 464 14.28 24.79 -9.08
CA ALA A 464 12.86 24.47 -9.19
C ALA A 464 12.33 24.86 -10.58
N LYS A 465 12.68 26.04 -11.08
CA LYS A 465 12.26 26.49 -12.41
C LYS A 465 12.84 25.62 -13.54
N LYS A 466 14.12 25.27 -13.47
CA LYS A 466 14.84 24.59 -14.57
C LYS A 466 14.46 23.11 -14.75
N LEU A 467 14.17 22.39 -13.67
CA LEU A 467 13.98 20.93 -13.70
C LEU A 467 12.60 20.55 -13.21
N ASN A 468 11.98 19.54 -13.83
CA ASN A 468 10.72 18.94 -13.38
C ASN A 468 10.96 18.10 -12.11
N HIS A 469 10.17 18.36 -11.07
CA HIS A 469 10.17 17.58 -9.82
C HIS A 469 8.93 16.70 -9.68
N VAL A 470 7.94 16.83 -10.57
CA VAL A 470 6.78 15.93 -10.64
C VAL A 470 7.13 14.69 -11.45
N CYS A 471 8.11 13.93 -10.96
CA CYS A 471 8.62 12.71 -11.57
C CYS A 471 9.22 11.78 -10.51
N ARG A 472 9.33 10.49 -10.84
CA ARG A 472 10.02 9.52 -9.97
C ARG A 472 11.53 9.85 -9.93
N PRO A 473 12.19 9.74 -8.77
CA PRO A 473 13.64 9.82 -8.68
C PRO A 473 14.30 8.77 -9.58
N THR A 474 15.36 9.16 -10.27
CA THR A 474 16.21 8.29 -11.08
C THR A 474 17.63 8.15 -10.51
N ARG A 475 18.00 8.97 -9.51
CA ARG A 475 19.20 8.81 -8.68
C ARG A 475 18.93 9.19 -7.22
N GLY A 476 19.55 8.44 -6.30
CA GLY A 476 19.35 8.58 -4.86
C GLY A 476 18.23 7.66 -4.37
N ASN A 477 18.52 6.87 -3.33
CA ASN A 477 17.56 5.91 -2.78
C ASN A 477 16.22 6.60 -2.40
N PRO A 478 15.08 5.99 -2.77
CA PRO A 478 13.74 6.50 -2.51
C PRO A 478 13.36 6.61 -1.02
#